data_AF-A0A8F5N453-F1
#
_entry.id   AF-A0A8F5N453-F1
#
_cell.length_a   1.000
_cell.length_b   1.000
_cell.length_c   1.000
_cell.angle_alpha   90.00
_cell.angle_beta   90.00
_cell.angle_gamma   90.00
#
_symmetry.space_group_name_H-M   'P 1'
#
loop_
_entity.id
_entity.type
_entity.pdbx_description
1 polymer ?
#
loop_
_entity_poly.entity_id
_entity_poly.type
_entity_poly.pdbx_seq_one_letter_code
_entity_poly.pdbx_strand_id
1 'polypeptide(L)'
;MEIILWCLRGEVKGLQEDVRSWLSWVQLTFQLDMRPHTIEFAVNNKQPNGELKTTRPNGDCETIARFSSDEGFAAVMSSFMMNVFDLQPISSRKNNDVGGSTVIHGWSALSGALYFGGEHKSLLGDVLMSGLPGRMLQLYVGMPWASTLIQSVTAKKEIDQQAAYLAREHTSLMTLEEKALVRVSTHLEQARSDLVKITDKRVSVSTLDELMDKVRTLTKQVLDSEHIAAKALTEMTALRSSSDGVRILAL
;
A
#
# COMPACT_ATOMS: atom_id res chain seq x y z
N MET A 1 -8.27 24.53 25.22
CA MET A 1 -7.57 23.23 25.11
C MET A 1 -6.74 23.13 23.83
N GLU A 2 -7.16 23.73 22.72
CA GLU A 2 -6.43 23.68 21.44
C GLU A 2 -4.97 24.18 21.48
N ILE A 3 -4.60 25.11 22.37
CA ILE A 3 -3.20 25.54 22.52
C ILE A 3 -2.31 24.41 23.05
N ILE A 4 -2.80 23.60 24.00
CA ILE A 4 -2.07 22.43 24.53
C ILE A 4 -1.91 21.39 23.42
N LEU A 5 -2.99 21.14 22.65
CA LEU A 5 -2.96 20.20 21.55
C LEU A 5 -2.02 20.67 20.44
N TRP A 6 -1.98 21.96 20.14
CA TRP A 6 -1.00 22.53 19.24
C TRP A 6 0.43 22.26 19.72
N CYS A 7 0.71 22.50 21.00
CA CYS A 7 2.04 22.24 21.56
C CYS A 7 2.45 20.77 21.43
N LEU A 8 1.54 19.83 21.70
CA LEU A 8 1.84 18.39 21.64
C LEU A 8 1.89 17.86 20.20
N ARG A 9 1.09 18.41 19.28
CA ARG A 9 1.06 17.99 17.86
C ARG A 9 2.19 18.59 17.04
N GLY A 10 2.63 19.80 17.38
CA GLY A 10 3.52 20.63 16.55
C GLY A 10 2.78 21.38 15.43
N GLU A 11 1.50 21.09 15.18
CA GLU A 11 0.69 21.69 14.13
C GLU A 11 -0.59 22.33 14.68
N VAL A 12 -0.97 23.48 14.12
CA VAL A 12 -2.21 24.16 14.46
C VAL A 12 -3.38 23.46 13.77
N LYS A 13 -4.32 22.95 14.55
CA LYS A 13 -5.57 22.35 14.03
C LYS A 13 -6.74 22.79 14.89
N GLY A 14 -7.67 23.56 14.31
CA GLY A 14 -8.88 24.02 15.01
C GLY A 14 -8.68 25.23 15.94
N LEU A 15 -7.48 25.82 15.99
CA LEU A 15 -7.26 27.09 16.69
C LEU A 15 -7.72 28.24 15.80
N GLN A 16 -8.60 29.09 16.31
CA GLN A 16 -9.04 30.30 15.61
C GLN A 16 -7.87 31.26 15.37
N GLU A 17 -7.83 31.90 14.20
CA GLU A 17 -6.75 32.80 13.82
C GLU A 17 -6.65 34.02 14.75
N ASP A 18 -7.77 34.53 15.23
CA ASP A 18 -7.82 35.63 16.20
C ASP A 18 -7.13 35.24 17.52
N VAL A 19 -7.44 34.04 18.02
CA VAL A 19 -6.81 33.44 19.21
C VAL A 19 -5.35 33.05 18.96
N ARG A 20 -4.89 32.99 17.71
CA ARG A 20 -3.47 32.82 17.42
C ARG A 20 -2.74 34.17 17.43
N SER A 21 -3.41 35.22 16.96
CA SER A 21 -2.81 36.55 16.77
C SER A 21 -2.51 37.31 18.06
N TRP A 22 -3.27 37.07 19.13
CA TRP A 22 -3.02 37.66 20.46
C TRP A 22 -1.96 36.93 21.31
N LEU A 23 -1.48 35.75 20.87
CA LEU A 23 -0.49 34.99 21.62
C LEU A 23 0.88 35.64 21.40
N SER A 24 1.58 35.93 22.49
CA SER A 24 2.94 36.47 22.47
C SER A 24 3.97 35.43 22.93
N TRP A 25 3.61 34.63 23.93
CA TRP A 25 4.47 33.60 24.52
C TRP A 25 3.64 32.42 25.02
N VAL A 26 4.15 31.21 24.80
CA VAL A 26 3.52 29.96 25.18
C VAL A 26 4.55 29.06 25.85
N GLN A 27 4.17 28.49 27.00
CA GLN A 27 4.92 27.44 27.66
C GLN A 27 4.00 26.28 28.02
N LEU A 28 4.41 25.07 27.67
CA LEU A 28 3.78 23.84 28.10
C LEU A 28 4.82 22.94 28.77
N THR A 29 4.54 22.54 30.01
CA THR A 29 5.31 21.50 30.71
C THR A 29 4.48 20.23 30.79
N PHE A 30 5.08 19.10 30.42
CA PHE A 30 4.48 17.78 30.45
C PHE A 30 5.49 16.74 30.90
N GLN A 31 5.04 15.54 31.24
CA GLN A 31 5.91 14.44 31.66
C GLN A 31 5.77 13.26 30.73
N LEU A 32 6.91 12.66 30.39
CA LEU A 32 7.04 11.39 29.68
C LEU A 32 8.04 10.54 30.45
N ASP A 33 7.68 9.29 30.78
CA ASP A 33 8.53 8.39 31.56
C ASP A 33 9.09 9.02 32.86
N MET A 34 8.24 9.76 33.58
CA MET A 34 8.59 10.50 34.79
C MET A 34 9.67 11.59 34.60
N ARG A 35 9.98 11.97 33.35
CA ARG A 35 10.90 13.07 33.01
C ARG A 35 10.13 14.32 32.59
N PRO A 36 10.41 15.49 33.19
CA PRO A 36 9.80 16.75 32.77
C PRO A 36 10.33 17.16 31.40
N HIS A 37 9.42 17.58 30.54
CA HIS A 37 9.70 18.20 29.26
C HIS A 37 8.97 19.54 29.20
N THR A 38 9.63 20.53 28.64
CA THR A 38 9.08 21.88 28.49
C THR A 38 9.22 22.33 27.05
N ILE A 39 8.09 22.70 26.45
CA ILE A 39 8.04 23.42 25.18
C ILE A 39 7.83 24.89 25.53
N GLU A 40 8.72 25.75 25.06
CA GLU A 40 8.65 27.18 25.30
C GLU A 40 8.94 27.93 24.00
N PHE A 41 8.05 28.84 23.62
CA PHE A 41 8.25 29.65 22.43
C PHE A 41 7.54 31.00 22.48
N ALA A 42 8.15 31.99 21.84
CA ALA A 42 7.50 33.23 21.47
C ALA A 42 6.73 33.04 20.15
N VAL A 43 5.66 33.79 19.97
CA VAL A 43 4.90 33.83 18.71
C VAL A 43 5.20 35.15 18.02
N ASN A 44 6.10 35.11 17.04
CA ASN A 44 6.53 36.29 16.28
C ASN A 44 5.98 36.20 14.86
N ASN A 45 5.28 37.23 14.39
CA ASN A 45 4.64 37.24 13.06
C ASN A 45 3.77 35.99 12.83
N LYS A 46 2.99 35.59 13.85
CA LYS A 46 2.17 34.37 13.90
C LYS A 46 2.96 33.05 13.87
N GLN A 47 4.29 33.04 13.80
CA GLN A 47 5.11 31.83 13.77
C GLN A 47 5.75 31.53 15.14
N PRO A 48 5.84 30.24 15.53
CA PRO A 48 6.47 29.84 16.78
C PRO A 48 8.00 29.90 16.65
N ASN A 49 8.66 30.56 17.61
CA ASN A 49 10.10 30.59 17.74
C ASN A 49 10.50 30.26 19.18
N GLY A 50 11.16 29.13 19.36
CA GLY A 50 11.53 28.65 20.67
C GLY A 50 12.19 27.28 20.64
N GLU A 51 12.05 26.56 21.75
CA GLU A 51 12.80 25.34 21.97
C GLU A 51 12.05 24.30 22.82
N LEU A 52 12.41 23.04 22.60
CA LEU A 52 11.99 21.90 23.39
C LEU A 52 13.13 21.54 24.35
N LYS A 53 12.82 21.43 25.64
CA LYS A 53 13.77 21.16 26.71
C LYS A 53 13.35 19.93 27.52
N THR A 54 14.31 19.30 28.16
CA THR A 54 14.07 18.34 29.25
C THR A 54 14.81 18.77 30.51
N THR A 55 14.26 18.44 31.67
CA THR A 55 14.92 18.66 32.95
C THR A 55 15.53 17.35 33.41
N ARG A 56 16.84 17.32 33.60
CA ARG A 56 17.58 16.18 34.13
C ARG A 56 17.28 15.99 35.63
N PRO A 57 17.50 14.79 36.19
CA PRO A 57 17.28 14.53 37.62
C PRO A 57 18.10 15.41 38.56
N ASN A 58 19.22 15.96 38.10
CA ASN A 58 20.07 16.88 38.85
C ASN A 58 19.56 18.34 38.84
N GLY A 59 18.44 18.61 38.15
CA GLY A 59 17.84 19.94 38.03
C GLY A 59 18.31 20.74 36.81
N ASP A 60 19.31 20.24 36.06
CA ASP A 60 19.80 20.94 34.87
C ASP A 60 18.79 20.86 33.72
N CYS A 61 18.66 21.95 32.98
CA CYS A 61 17.82 22.01 31.80
C CYS A 61 18.66 21.77 30.53
N GLU A 62 18.24 20.81 29.72
CA GLU A 62 18.90 20.44 28.46
C GLU A 62 17.98 20.75 27.28
N THR A 63 18.48 21.53 26.32
CA THR A 63 17.75 21.78 25.07
C THR A 63 17.84 20.56 24.15
N ILE A 64 16.69 19.98 23.82
CA ILE A 64 16.57 18.87 22.87
C ILE A 64 16.62 19.38 21.44
N ALA A 65 15.86 20.44 21.14
CA ALA A 65 15.74 20.98 19.79
C ALA A 65 15.24 22.44 19.79
N ARG A 66 15.52 23.17 18.71
CA ARG A 66 15.04 24.54 18.47
C ARG A 66 14.23 24.60 17.19
N PHE A 67 13.28 25.52 17.13
CA PHE A 67 12.43 25.76 15.97
C PHE A 67 12.11 27.26 15.85
N SER A 68 11.88 27.72 14.62
CA SER A 68 11.59 29.13 14.32
C SER A 68 10.50 29.32 13.26
N SER A 69 9.80 28.25 12.88
CA SER A 69 8.67 28.27 11.95
C SER A 69 7.66 27.19 12.32
N ASP A 70 6.46 27.25 11.72
CA ASP A 70 5.43 26.22 11.91
C ASP A 70 5.92 24.84 11.44
N GLU A 71 6.55 24.77 10.28
CA GLU A 71 7.10 23.53 9.72
C GLU A 71 8.24 22.99 10.58
N GLY A 72 9.12 23.86 11.07
CA GLY A 72 10.20 23.49 11.98
C GLY A 72 9.66 22.96 13.30
N PHE A 73 8.61 23.59 13.85
CA PHE A 73 7.97 23.14 15.08
C PHE A 73 7.30 21.78 14.90
N ALA A 74 6.56 21.59 13.81
CA ALA A 74 5.95 20.31 13.44
C ALA A 74 7.01 19.20 13.28
N ALA A 75 8.13 19.50 12.61
CA ALA A 75 9.21 18.54 12.40
C ALA A 75 9.92 18.14 13.71
N VAL A 76 10.19 19.11 14.60
CA VAL A 76 10.78 18.87 15.92
C VAL A 76 9.86 17.99 16.76
N MET A 77 8.58 18.35 16.87
CA MET A 77 7.61 17.57 17.65
C MET A 77 7.40 16.19 17.07
N SER A 78 7.36 16.07 15.74
CA SER A 78 7.25 14.78 15.08
C SER A 78 8.45 13.88 15.37
N SER A 79 9.66 14.39 15.20
CA SER A 79 10.88 13.62 15.46
C SER A 79 10.99 13.21 16.93
N PHE A 80 10.66 14.12 17.85
CA PHE A 80 10.68 13.86 19.28
C PHE A 80 9.68 12.77 19.68
N MET A 81 8.41 12.94 19.33
CA MET A 81 7.35 12.01 19.75
C MET A 81 7.48 10.64 19.07
N MET A 82 7.89 10.61 17.80
CA MET A 82 8.15 9.34 17.11
C MET A 82 9.29 8.57 17.78
N ASN A 83 10.33 9.25 18.25
CA ASN A 83 11.44 8.61 18.98
C ASN A 83 11.01 8.15 20.38
N VAL A 84 10.36 9.03 21.16
CA VAL A 84 9.89 8.71 22.52
C VAL A 84 8.99 7.47 22.53
N PHE A 85 8.07 7.37 21.57
CA PHE A 85 7.12 6.27 21.51
C PHE A 85 7.61 5.08 20.67
N ASP A 86 8.85 5.09 20.20
CA ASP A 86 9.45 4.10 19.30
C ASP A 86 8.53 3.77 18.10
N LEU A 87 8.00 4.82 17.47
CA LEU A 87 7.08 4.74 16.36
C LEU A 87 7.85 4.80 15.03
N GLN A 88 7.66 3.80 14.19
CA GLN A 88 8.07 3.81 12.77
C GLN A 88 7.14 4.66 11.87
N PRO A 89 7.66 5.50 10.96
CA PRO A 89 6.84 6.29 10.04
C PRO A 89 5.92 5.41 9.17
N ILE A 90 4.70 5.86 8.91
CA ILE A 90 3.76 5.10 8.05
C ILE A 90 3.85 5.66 6.64
N SER A 91 4.34 4.85 5.71
CA SER A 91 4.22 5.18 4.29
C SER A 91 2.82 4.80 3.82
N SER A 92 2.01 5.77 3.41
CA SER A 92 0.78 5.49 2.69
C SER A 92 0.92 5.95 1.24
N ARG A 93 0.48 5.12 0.30
CA ARG A 93 0.46 5.49 -1.11
C ARG A 93 -0.85 6.23 -1.37
N LYS A 94 -0.77 7.51 -1.72
CA LYS A 94 -1.93 8.27 -2.17
C LYS A 94 -2.16 7.91 -3.65
N ASN A 95 -3.23 7.14 -3.88
CA ASN A 95 -3.71 6.65 -5.18
C ASN A 95 -3.01 5.39 -5.73
N ASN A 96 -3.81 4.41 -6.18
CA ASN A 96 -3.35 3.10 -6.68
C ASN A 96 -2.83 3.13 -8.13
N ASP A 97 -2.80 4.29 -8.78
CA ASP A 97 -2.35 4.45 -10.16
C ASP A 97 -0.83 4.65 -10.31
N VAL A 98 -0.35 4.48 -11.55
CA VAL A 98 1.02 4.71 -12.00
C VAL A 98 1.32 6.22 -11.85
N GLY A 99 2.12 6.57 -10.82
CA GLY A 99 2.44 7.96 -10.47
C GLY A 99 1.97 8.40 -9.07
N GLY A 100 1.37 7.52 -8.28
CA GLY A 100 0.98 7.83 -6.89
C GLY A 100 2.16 8.25 -6.02
N SER A 101 2.07 9.43 -5.40
CA SER A 101 3.08 9.93 -4.46
C SER A 101 3.00 9.17 -3.14
N THR A 102 4.12 8.59 -2.69
CA THR A 102 4.26 8.05 -1.34
C THR A 102 4.21 9.21 -0.34
N VAL A 103 3.19 9.26 0.50
CA VAL A 103 3.06 10.24 1.58
C VAL A 103 3.50 9.56 2.87
N ILE A 104 4.58 10.05 3.46
CA ILE A 104 5.07 9.58 4.76
C ILE A 104 4.27 10.32 5.84
N HIS A 105 3.46 9.57 6.57
CA HIS A 105 2.74 10.08 7.73
C HIS A 105 3.58 9.91 8.99
N GLY A 106 3.94 11.05 9.59
CA GLY A 106 4.62 11.11 10.89
C GLY A 106 3.65 11.30 12.05
N TRP A 107 4.12 11.97 13.09
CA TRP A 107 3.37 12.20 14.32
C TRP A 107 2.03 12.92 14.14
N SER A 108 1.91 13.87 13.20
CA SER A 108 0.67 14.63 12.99
C SER A 108 -0.53 13.72 12.68
N ALA A 109 -0.32 12.62 11.96
CA ALA A 109 -1.36 11.63 11.67
C ALA A 109 -1.68 10.70 12.87
N LEU A 110 -0.70 10.45 13.75
CA LEU A 110 -0.83 9.54 14.89
C LEU A 110 -1.35 10.24 16.15
N SER A 111 -1.07 11.52 16.31
CA SER A 111 -1.43 12.34 17.47
C SER A 111 -2.93 12.37 17.76
N GLY A 112 -3.77 12.22 16.73
CA GLY A 112 -5.23 12.18 16.86
C GLY A 112 -5.73 10.96 17.64
N ALA A 113 -4.94 9.89 17.73
CA ALA A 113 -5.32 8.72 18.48
C ALA A 113 -5.17 8.95 20.00
N LEU A 114 -4.18 9.76 20.43
CA LEU A 114 -3.87 10.02 21.84
C LEU A 114 -4.79 11.02 22.54
N TYR A 115 -5.71 11.65 21.80
CA TYR A 115 -6.63 12.65 22.34
C TYR A 115 -8.07 12.18 22.16
N PHE A 116 -8.75 11.93 23.27
CA PHE A 116 -10.13 11.42 23.32
C PHE A 116 -11.18 12.51 23.59
N GLY A 117 -11.11 13.66 22.92
CA GLY A 117 -12.02 14.79 23.20
C GLY A 117 -12.74 15.34 21.97
N GLY A 118 -14.03 14.99 21.80
CA GLY A 118 -14.92 15.49 20.72
C GLY A 118 -15.84 14.42 20.11
N GLU A 119 -16.53 14.71 19.01
CA GLU A 119 -17.32 13.72 18.25
C GLU A 119 -16.42 12.75 17.46
N HIS A 120 -16.20 11.53 17.98
CA HIS A 120 -15.25 10.57 17.40
C HIS A 120 -15.97 9.44 16.65
N LYS A 121 -16.40 9.70 15.41
CA LYS A 121 -16.71 8.63 14.43
C LYS A 121 -15.45 7.84 14.00
N SER A 122 -14.25 8.36 14.29
CA SER A 122 -12.98 7.78 13.84
C SER A 122 -12.40 6.69 14.74
N LEU A 123 -12.93 6.48 15.95
CA LEU A 123 -12.42 5.46 16.88
C LEU A 123 -13.23 4.15 16.83
N LEU A 124 -14.41 4.16 16.20
CA LEU A 124 -15.26 2.99 16.00
C LEU A 124 -15.77 2.98 14.55
N GLY A 125 -14.96 2.44 13.64
CA GLY A 125 -15.49 1.81 12.43
C GLY A 125 -15.11 2.39 11.06
N ASP A 126 -14.67 3.65 10.94
CA ASP A 126 -14.63 4.27 9.58
C ASP A 126 -13.22 4.56 9.02
N VAL A 127 -12.16 4.43 9.81
CA VAL A 127 -10.78 4.46 9.29
C VAL A 127 -10.03 3.20 9.72
N LEU A 128 -10.36 2.09 9.07
CA LEU A 128 -9.58 0.85 9.04
C LEU A 128 -8.31 0.98 8.17
N MET A 129 -7.77 2.18 8.00
CA MET A 129 -6.53 2.41 7.27
C MET A 129 -5.33 2.46 8.23
N SER A 130 -4.27 1.72 7.88
CA SER A 130 -2.93 1.80 8.46
C SER A 130 -2.71 1.28 9.89
N GLY A 131 -3.55 0.38 10.41
CA GLY A 131 -3.22 -0.36 11.64
C GLY A 131 -3.21 0.48 12.92
N LEU A 132 -3.86 1.65 12.90
CA LEU A 132 -3.99 2.57 14.04
C LEU A 132 -4.46 1.88 15.34
N PRO A 133 -5.47 0.98 15.33
CA PRO A 133 -5.90 0.28 16.55
C PRO A 133 -4.82 -0.64 17.13
N GLY A 134 -4.05 -1.32 16.27
CA GLY A 134 -2.92 -2.16 16.70
C GLY A 134 -1.80 -1.34 17.34
N ARG A 135 -1.65 -0.08 16.92
CA ARG A 135 -0.65 0.84 17.45
C ARG A 135 -1.07 1.49 18.77
N MET A 136 -2.36 1.72 18.95
CA MET A 136 -2.93 2.09 20.24
C MET A 136 -2.77 0.97 21.26
N LEU A 137 -2.93 -0.28 20.84
CA LEU A 137 -2.57 -1.44 21.67
C LEU A 137 -1.05 -1.52 21.93
N GLN A 138 -0.20 -1.22 20.94
CA GLN A 138 1.25 -1.16 21.15
C GLN A 138 1.67 -0.11 22.19
N LEU A 139 1.12 1.11 22.11
CA LEU A 139 1.32 2.18 23.08
C LEU A 139 0.79 1.82 24.46
N TYR A 140 -0.36 1.13 24.53
CA TYR A 140 -1.00 0.76 25.79
C TYR A 140 -0.34 -0.43 26.48
N VAL A 141 0.18 -1.41 25.73
CA VAL A 141 0.72 -2.66 26.29
C VAL A 141 2.25 -2.60 26.43
N GLY A 142 2.92 -1.58 25.90
CA GLY A 142 4.37 -1.38 26.08
C GLY A 142 5.23 -2.54 25.57
N MET A 143 4.71 -3.35 24.64
CA MET A 143 5.43 -4.52 24.14
C MET A 143 6.28 -4.15 22.92
N PRO A 144 7.63 -4.28 22.98
CA PRO A 144 8.52 -3.94 21.88
C PRO A 144 8.30 -4.78 20.60
N TRP A 145 7.44 -5.81 20.64
CA TRP A 145 7.30 -6.84 19.60
C TRP A 145 6.08 -6.61 18.71
N ALA A 146 5.26 -5.60 19.02
CA ALA A 146 4.09 -5.26 18.22
C ALA A 146 4.47 -4.68 16.85
N SER A 147 5.60 -3.96 16.75
CA SER A 147 6.17 -3.52 15.46
C SER A 147 6.55 -4.71 14.57
N THR A 148 7.20 -5.73 15.15
CA THR A 148 7.55 -6.99 14.46
C THR A 148 6.31 -7.76 14.03
N LEU A 149 5.28 -7.83 14.88
CA LEU A 149 4.00 -8.45 14.53
C LEU A 149 3.33 -7.71 13.37
N ILE A 150 3.29 -6.38 13.40
CA ILE A 150 2.71 -5.54 12.34
C ILE A 150 3.50 -5.70 11.03
N GLN A 151 4.83 -5.71 11.08
CA GLN A 151 5.68 -5.96 9.92
C GLN A 151 5.43 -7.36 9.35
N SER A 152 5.31 -8.38 10.20
CA SER A 152 5.05 -9.76 9.79
C SER A 152 3.65 -9.91 9.17
N VAL A 153 2.63 -9.27 9.74
CA VAL A 153 1.27 -9.25 9.19
C VAL A 153 1.23 -8.49 7.86
N THR A 154 1.99 -7.40 7.73
CA THR A 154 2.07 -6.62 6.48
C THR A 154 2.77 -7.41 5.38
N ALA A 155 3.92 -8.02 5.68
CA ALA A 155 4.65 -8.88 4.75
C ALA A 155 3.80 -10.10 4.33
N LYS A 156 3.08 -10.72 5.27
CA LYS A 156 2.13 -11.79 4.95
C LYS A 156 1.04 -11.31 3.99
N LYS A 157 0.47 -10.13 4.23
CA LYS A 157 -0.58 -9.57 3.38
C LYS A 157 -0.08 -9.25 1.98
N GLU A 158 1.16 -8.77 1.84
CA GLU A 158 1.81 -8.54 0.55
C GLU A 158 2.01 -9.85 -0.23
N ILE A 159 2.50 -10.90 0.44
CA ILE A 159 2.63 -12.24 -0.16
C ILE A 159 1.26 -12.80 -0.58
N ASP A 160 0.24 -12.67 0.26
CA ASP A 160 -1.12 -13.14 -0.03
C ASP A 160 -1.74 -12.36 -1.22
N GLN A 161 -1.45 -11.06 -1.34
CA GLN A 161 -1.87 -10.24 -2.48
C GLN A 161 -1.15 -10.63 -3.78
N GLN A 162 0.15 -10.89 -3.72
CA GLN A 162 0.93 -11.36 -4.86
C GLN A 162 0.41 -12.72 -5.34
N ALA A 163 0.10 -13.64 -4.42
CA ALA A 163 -0.50 -14.93 -4.74
C ALA A 163 -1.89 -14.79 -5.37
N ALA A 164 -2.74 -13.90 -4.83
CA ALA A 164 -4.05 -13.62 -5.39
C ALA A 164 -3.97 -12.97 -6.80
N TYR A 165 -2.97 -12.11 -7.04
CA TYR A 165 -2.71 -11.52 -8.35
C TYR A 165 -2.33 -12.60 -9.38
N LEU A 166 -1.34 -13.45 -9.05
CA LEU A 166 -0.91 -14.55 -9.91
C LEU A 166 -2.05 -15.55 -10.19
N ALA A 167 -2.89 -15.86 -9.19
CA ALA A 167 -4.05 -16.73 -9.39
C ALA A 167 -5.10 -16.11 -10.32
N ARG A 168 -5.32 -14.80 -10.24
CA ARG A 168 -6.23 -14.08 -11.16
C ARG A 168 -5.67 -14.04 -12.58
N GLU A 169 -4.36 -13.82 -12.73
CA GLU A 169 -3.68 -13.85 -14.02
C GLU A 169 -3.80 -15.23 -14.66
N HIS A 170 -3.49 -16.30 -13.93
CA HIS A 170 -3.62 -17.68 -14.41
C HIS A 170 -5.08 -18.02 -14.80
N THR A 171 -6.06 -17.59 -14.01
CA THR A 171 -7.48 -17.79 -14.35
C THR A 171 -7.86 -17.03 -15.62
N SER A 172 -7.38 -15.80 -15.77
CA SER A 172 -7.66 -14.99 -16.96
C SER A 172 -7.06 -15.60 -18.24
N LEU A 173 -5.84 -16.13 -18.17
CA LEU A 173 -5.18 -16.85 -19.25
C LEU A 173 -5.96 -18.11 -19.63
N MET A 174 -6.36 -18.92 -18.65
CA MET A 174 -7.14 -20.14 -18.88
C MET A 174 -8.50 -19.84 -19.57
N THR A 175 -9.18 -18.75 -19.16
CA THR A 175 -10.44 -18.35 -19.82
C THR A 175 -10.25 -17.80 -21.24
N LEU A 176 -9.09 -17.20 -21.53
CA LEU A 176 -8.74 -16.74 -22.88
C LEU A 176 -8.46 -17.92 -23.80
N GLU A 177 -7.70 -18.91 -23.32
CA GLU A 177 -7.43 -20.16 -24.04
C GLU A 177 -8.72 -20.94 -24.32
N GLU A 178 -9.60 -21.07 -23.32
CA GLU A 178 -10.87 -21.77 -23.49
C GLU A 178 -11.78 -21.08 -24.52
N LYS A 179 -11.87 -19.74 -24.49
CA LYS A 179 -12.58 -18.97 -25.52
C LYS A 179 -11.96 -19.12 -26.91
N ALA A 180 -10.63 -19.20 -27.00
CA ALA A 180 -9.93 -19.42 -28.26
C ALA A 180 -10.25 -20.81 -28.84
N LEU A 181 -10.22 -21.86 -28.01
CA LEU A 181 -10.57 -23.23 -28.41
C LEU A 181 -12.01 -23.34 -28.90
N VAL A 182 -12.97 -22.73 -28.17
CA VAL A 182 -14.38 -22.71 -28.58
C VAL A 182 -14.59 -21.98 -29.91
N ARG A 183 -13.86 -20.88 -30.14
CA ARG A 183 -13.92 -20.15 -31.41
C ARG A 183 -13.38 -20.99 -32.57
N VAL A 184 -12.23 -21.64 -32.39
CA VAL A 184 -11.60 -22.49 -33.41
C VAL A 184 -12.50 -23.68 -33.74
N SER A 185 -13.07 -24.37 -32.74
CA SER A 185 -13.95 -25.51 -32.97
C SER A 185 -15.24 -25.09 -33.72
N THR A 186 -15.81 -23.94 -33.38
CA THR A 186 -16.97 -23.39 -34.08
C THR A 186 -16.67 -23.07 -35.54
N HIS A 187 -15.51 -22.47 -35.83
CA HIS A 187 -15.08 -22.21 -37.21
C HIS A 187 -14.84 -23.51 -37.99
N LEU A 188 -14.34 -24.55 -37.34
CA LEU A 188 -14.12 -25.86 -37.96
C LEU A 188 -15.44 -26.54 -38.33
N GLU A 189 -16.43 -26.50 -37.44
CA GLU A 189 -17.77 -27.05 -37.70
C GLU A 189 -18.53 -26.27 -38.78
N GLN A 190 -18.39 -24.93 -38.81
CA GLN A 190 -18.93 -24.12 -39.90
C GLN A 190 -18.28 -24.48 -41.24
N ALA A 191 -16.94 -24.57 -41.29
CA ALA A 191 -16.23 -24.95 -42.52
C ALA A 191 -16.60 -26.36 -43.01
N ARG A 192 -16.81 -27.31 -42.09
CA ARG A 192 -17.32 -28.65 -42.41
C ARG A 192 -18.75 -28.62 -42.95
N SER A 193 -19.65 -27.85 -42.32
CA SER A 193 -21.02 -27.69 -42.79
C SER A 193 -21.08 -27.10 -44.21
N ASP A 194 -20.23 -26.11 -44.49
CA ASP A 194 -20.16 -25.47 -45.79
C ASP A 194 -19.60 -26.42 -46.87
N LEU A 195 -18.61 -27.25 -46.53
CA LEU A 195 -18.11 -28.33 -47.38
C LEU A 195 -19.21 -29.32 -47.79
N VAL A 196 -20.05 -29.75 -46.83
CA VAL A 196 -21.15 -30.68 -47.10
C VAL A 196 -22.19 -30.04 -48.02
N LYS A 197 -22.56 -28.78 -47.78
CA LYS A 197 -23.51 -28.04 -48.64
C LYS A 197 -23.00 -27.82 -50.06
N ILE A 198 -21.70 -27.65 -50.24
CA ILE A 198 -21.07 -27.50 -51.55
C ILE A 198 -20.95 -28.85 -52.26
N THR A 199 -20.69 -29.95 -51.53
CA THR A 199 -20.63 -31.29 -52.12
C THR A 199 -21.99 -31.75 -52.68
N ASP A 200 -23.09 -31.27 -52.09
CA ASP A 200 -24.47 -31.60 -52.50
C ASP A 200 -24.96 -30.82 -53.75
N LYS A 201 -24.26 -29.75 -54.13
CA LYS A 201 -24.49 -29.03 -55.39
C LYS A 201 -23.28 -29.28 -56.30
N ARG A 202 -23.48 -29.84 -57.50
CA ARG A 202 -22.38 -29.95 -58.49
C ARG A 202 -21.80 -28.56 -58.77
N VAL A 203 -20.64 -28.26 -58.21
CA VAL A 203 -19.92 -26.99 -58.43
C VAL A 203 -18.50 -27.29 -58.94
N SER A 204 -18.04 -26.38 -59.79
CA SER A 204 -16.80 -26.39 -60.58
C SER A 204 -15.53 -26.72 -59.78
N VAL A 205 -14.63 -27.47 -60.41
CA VAL A 205 -13.33 -27.95 -59.88
C VAL A 205 -12.49 -26.83 -59.26
N SER A 206 -12.61 -25.60 -59.73
CA SER A 206 -11.84 -24.44 -59.23
C SER A 206 -12.19 -23.99 -57.82
N THR A 207 -13.46 -24.08 -57.40
CA THR A 207 -13.87 -23.71 -56.03
C THR A 207 -13.48 -24.79 -55.01
N LEU A 208 -13.25 -26.01 -55.46
CA LEU A 208 -12.87 -27.15 -54.62
C LEU A 208 -11.38 -27.08 -54.27
N ASP A 209 -10.53 -26.61 -55.19
CA ASP A 209 -9.10 -26.35 -54.94
C ASP A 209 -8.87 -25.19 -53.97
N GLU A 210 -9.55 -24.05 -54.14
CA GLU A 210 -9.44 -22.91 -53.20
C GLU A 210 -9.87 -23.29 -51.77
N LEU A 211 -10.84 -24.20 -51.64
CA LEU A 211 -11.31 -24.66 -50.35
C LEU A 211 -10.38 -25.72 -49.74
N MET A 212 -9.80 -26.62 -50.55
CA MET A 212 -8.76 -27.55 -50.08
C MET A 212 -7.53 -26.80 -49.57
N ASP A 213 -7.14 -25.72 -50.24
CA ASP A 213 -6.04 -24.87 -49.76
C ASP A 213 -6.41 -24.16 -48.46
N LYS A 214 -7.65 -23.67 -48.30
CA LYS A 214 -8.12 -23.15 -47.01
C LYS A 214 -8.11 -24.20 -45.90
N VAL A 215 -8.56 -25.43 -46.16
CA VAL A 215 -8.53 -26.53 -45.19
C VAL A 215 -7.09 -26.91 -44.82
N ARG A 216 -6.17 -26.99 -45.78
CA ARG A 216 -4.75 -27.23 -45.53
C ARG A 216 -4.13 -26.13 -44.67
N THR A 217 -4.45 -24.87 -44.98
CA THR A 217 -3.92 -23.72 -44.23
C THR A 217 -4.44 -23.72 -42.79
N LEU A 218 -5.73 -24.02 -42.59
CA LEU A 218 -6.33 -24.13 -41.26
C LEU A 218 -5.77 -25.33 -40.48
N THR A 219 -5.58 -26.48 -41.14
CA THR A 219 -4.99 -27.67 -40.50
C THR A 219 -3.56 -27.38 -40.04
N LYS A 220 -2.78 -26.64 -40.85
CA LYS A 220 -1.44 -26.20 -40.47
C LYS A 220 -1.46 -25.27 -39.26
N GLN A 221 -2.38 -24.30 -39.23
CA GLN A 221 -2.55 -23.40 -38.09
C GLN A 221 -2.95 -24.13 -36.80
N VAL A 222 -3.76 -25.17 -36.90
CA VAL A 222 -4.11 -26.03 -35.74
C VAL A 222 -2.88 -26.79 -35.25
N LEU A 223 -2.13 -27.42 -36.15
CA LEU A 223 -0.90 -28.15 -35.78
C LEU A 223 0.14 -27.24 -35.13
N ASP A 224 0.31 -26.02 -35.67
CA ASP A 224 1.21 -25.02 -35.12
C ASP A 224 0.76 -24.57 -33.72
N SER A 225 -0.56 -24.43 -33.50
CA SER A 225 -1.11 -24.07 -32.17
C SER A 225 -0.90 -25.18 -31.12
N GLU A 226 -1.06 -26.45 -31.51
CA GLU A 226 -0.78 -27.59 -30.63
C GLU A 226 0.71 -27.68 -30.28
N HIS A 227 1.59 -27.43 -31.26
CA HIS A 227 3.03 -27.44 -31.04
C HIS A 227 3.49 -26.31 -30.09
N ILE A 228 2.86 -25.13 -30.16
CA ILE A 228 3.11 -24.02 -29.24
C ILE A 228 2.61 -24.38 -27.83
N ALA A 229 1.44 -24.97 -27.69
CA ALA A 229 0.89 -25.40 -26.41
C ALA A 229 1.76 -26.49 -25.74
N ALA A 230 2.26 -27.46 -26.51
CA ALA A 230 3.19 -28.49 -26.01
C ALA A 230 4.53 -27.90 -25.55
N LYS A 231 5.03 -26.87 -26.24
CA LYS A 231 6.24 -26.14 -25.85
C LYS A 231 6.04 -25.34 -24.56
N ALA A 232 4.90 -24.66 -24.42
CA ALA A 232 4.56 -23.94 -23.19
C ALA A 232 4.45 -24.88 -21.98
N LEU A 233 3.87 -26.08 -22.16
CA LEU A 233 3.80 -27.11 -21.12
C LEU A 233 5.19 -27.61 -20.68
N THR A 234 6.12 -27.78 -21.62
CA THR A 234 7.50 -28.20 -21.32
C THR A 234 8.33 -27.10 -20.66
N GLU A 235 8.12 -25.84 -21.04
CA GLU A 235 8.74 -24.69 -20.35
C GLU A 235 8.18 -24.52 -18.92
N MET A 236 6.87 -24.75 -18.73
CA MET A 236 6.24 -24.69 -17.41
C MET A 236 6.72 -25.82 -16.47
N THR A 237 6.94 -27.04 -16.98
CA THR A 237 7.52 -28.13 -16.18
C THR A 237 8.99 -27.88 -15.84
N ALA A 238 9.77 -27.28 -16.77
CA ALA A 238 11.14 -26.89 -16.52
C ALA A 238 11.25 -25.80 -15.42
N LEU A 239 10.42 -24.75 -15.48
CA LEU A 239 10.37 -23.69 -14.46
C LEU A 239 9.92 -24.22 -13.09
N ARG A 240 9.01 -25.21 -13.06
CA ARG A 240 8.59 -25.86 -11.83
C ARG A 240 9.72 -26.67 -11.20
N SER A 241 10.48 -27.41 -12.01
CA SER A 241 11.63 -28.18 -11.54
C SER A 241 12.80 -27.31 -11.04
N SER A 242 13.02 -26.13 -11.64
CA SER A 242 14.04 -25.19 -11.17
C SER A 242 13.64 -24.49 -9.87
N SER A 243 12.35 -24.17 -9.71
CA SER A 243 11.78 -23.64 -8.46
C SER A 243 11.92 -24.64 -7.30
N ASP A 244 11.63 -25.93 -7.54
CA ASP A 244 11.80 -26.98 -6.53
C ASP A 244 13.29 -27.27 -6.22
N GLY A 245 14.19 -27.13 -7.20
CA GLY A 245 15.64 -27.26 -6.99
C GLY A 245 16.26 -26.14 -6.12
N VAL A 246 15.75 -24.91 -6.24
CA VAL A 246 16.18 -23.78 -5.38
C VAL A 246 15.69 -23.95 -3.93
N ARG A 247 14.57 -24.66 -3.71
CA ARG A 247 14.07 -24.97 -2.37
C ARG A 247 14.89 -26.02 -1.60
N ILE A 248 15.65 -26.88 -2.29
CA ILE A 248 16.44 -27.95 -1.64
C ILE A 248 17.84 -27.48 -1.23
N LEU A 249 18.35 -26.38 -1.81
CA LEU A 249 19.66 -25.79 -1.46
C LEU A 249 19.58 -24.73 -0.34
N ALA A 250 18.40 -24.48 0.23
CA ALA A 250 18.16 -23.48 1.28
C ALA A 250 17.80 -24.10 2.65
N LEU A 251 18.13 -25.38 2.86
CA LEU A 251 18.12 -26.10 4.14
C LEU A 251 19.54 -26.55 4.49
#